data_AF-A0A2A5ABV8-F1
#
_entry.id   AF-A0A2A5ABV8-F1
#
_cell.length_a   1.000
_cell.length_b   1.000
_cell.length_c   1.000
_cell.angle_alpha   90.00
_cell.angle_beta   90.00
_cell.angle_gamma   90.00
#
_symmetry.space_group_name_H-M   'P 1'
#
loop_
_entity.id
_entity.type
_entity.pdbx_description
1 polymer ?
#
loop_
_entity_poly.entity_id
_entity_poly.type
_entity_poly.pdbx_seq_one_letter_code
_entity_poly.pdbx_strand_id
1 'polypeptide(L)'
;MVSSAKTFYEDKALIFQGFQESLEKAGEYNKLYKFIAWVLSWIFSTDHKRVGILYLITMTIFFAIGIGLGLTIRLELFLPGEQFISARVYNSVFTMHGVIMIFLVVIPGIPATFGNFCLPLQLGAPDVSFPKLNLSTWWLFILGAGLAVLSLFVGTDVNGELTMVAPDGGWTFYVPYSLESSANISLALSGAFILGFSSMFTGMNFITTIHRMRAKGMGFFQMPLFCWSLYATSWIQVLATPVVSITLLLVIVERFMGIGIFDPAKGGDPVLYQHMFWIYSHPAVYLMVIPAMGVVSDVMAVFSRRTIFGYKAIALSSMAIAFVGYFVWAHHMFTSGMSETAQIVFSFLTFFVAIPTAIKTFNWIATLYRGSIHLSVPMVWALTFIFLFSIGGLTGLLNGAINADLHVHDTAYVVGHFHYTMFGGGMVGMFCACHYWFPKITGKIYNETVGLVAWAFFFIGFNTLYGSMLVMGLLGMPRRYHDYLPQFTVWHQISTIGAIIMVTGLIIMFVNLLKGWISGEKAKENHWDAKSLEWTHCTSPPILLNFDKEPEVTGGPYDFEGEWL
;
A
#
# COMPACT_ATOMS: atom_id res chain seq x y z
N MET A 1 -11.37 -30.67 14.45
CA MET A 1 -11.18 -29.43 13.64
C MET A 1 -10.88 -29.73 12.17
N VAL A 2 -9.99 -30.67 11.83
CA VAL A 2 -9.78 -31.11 10.43
C VAL A 2 -11.03 -31.80 9.83
N SER A 3 -11.76 -32.60 10.63
CA SER A 3 -13.01 -33.22 10.16
C SER A 3 -14.13 -32.22 9.91
N SER A 4 -14.19 -31.11 10.67
CA SER A 4 -15.22 -30.06 10.50
C SER A 4 -14.91 -29.10 9.35
N ALA A 5 -13.63 -28.91 9.01
CA ALA A 5 -13.24 -28.18 7.80
C ALA A 5 -13.63 -29.00 6.56
N LYS A 6 -13.33 -30.31 6.55
CA LYS A 6 -13.65 -31.19 5.44
C LYS A 6 -15.16 -31.26 5.15
N THR A 7 -15.99 -31.40 6.19
CA THR A 7 -17.47 -31.35 6.05
C THR A 7 -17.96 -29.98 5.58
N PHE A 8 -17.37 -28.87 6.04
CA PHE A 8 -17.71 -27.53 5.54
C PHE A 8 -17.35 -27.32 4.05
N TYR A 9 -16.27 -27.92 3.56
CA TYR A 9 -15.89 -27.88 2.15
C TYR A 9 -16.72 -28.84 1.29
N GLU A 10 -17.09 -30.03 1.80
CA GLU A 10 -17.98 -30.99 1.13
C GLU A 10 -19.42 -30.42 0.98
N ASP A 11 -19.96 -29.75 2.00
CA ASP A 11 -21.25 -29.07 1.92
C ASP A 11 -21.25 -27.90 0.92
N LYS A 12 -20.13 -27.21 0.76
CA LYS A 12 -19.96 -26.17 -0.28
C LYS A 12 -19.84 -26.75 -1.67
N ALA A 13 -19.18 -27.90 -1.83
CA ALA A 13 -19.14 -28.61 -3.10
C ALA A 13 -20.55 -29.00 -3.54
N LEU A 14 -21.43 -29.39 -2.61
CA LEU A 14 -22.84 -29.70 -2.87
C LEU A 14 -23.70 -28.48 -3.23
N ILE A 15 -23.50 -27.33 -2.59
CA ILE A 15 -24.21 -26.09 -2.97
C ILE A 15 -23.72 -25.58 -4.34
N PHE A 16 -22.41 -25.68 -4.62
CA PHE A 16 -21.86 -25.35 -5.94
C PHE A 16 -22.26 -26.36 -7.02
N GLN A 17 -22.38 -27.65 -6.70
CA GLN A 17 -22.92 -28.68 -7.60
C GLN A 17 -24.40 -28.42 -7.87
N GLY A 18 -25.21 -28.13 -6.84
CA GLY A 18 -26.62 -27.76 -7.03
C GLY A 18 -26.77 -26.49 -7.88
N PHE A 19 -25.86 -25.52 -7.72
CA PHE A 19 -25.83 -24.31 -8.54
C PHE A 19 -25.34 -24.60 -9.98
N GLN A 20 -24.33 -25.45 -10.17
CA GLN A 20 -23.86 -25.88 -11.50
C GLN A 20 -24.88 -26.74 -12.23
N GLU A 21 -25.54 -27.68 -11.55
CA GLU A 21 -26.64 -28.48 -12.10
C GLU A 21 -27.84 -27.59 -12.43
N SER A 22 -28.10 -26.53 -11.66
CA SER A 22 -29.10 -25.52 -12.02
C SER A 22 -28.69 -24.68 -13.24
N LEU A 23 -27.39 -24.42 -13.43
CA LEU A 23 -26.82 -23.75 -14.60
C LEU A 23 -26.84 -24.64 -15.85
N GLU A 24 -26.69 -25.96 -15.70
CA GLU A 24 -26.78 -26.93 -16.79
C GLU A 24 -28.24 -27.21 -17.19
N LYS A 25 -29.17 -27.22 -16.22
CA LYS A 25 -30.62 -27.38 -16.48
C LYS A 25 -31.29 -26.12 -17.05
N ALA A 26 -30.67 -24.95 -16.91
CA ALA A 26 -31.10 -23.72 -17.55
C ALA A 26 -30.69 -23.71 -19.04
N GLY A 27 -31.39 -24.48 -19.87
CA GLY A 27 -31.27 -24.40 -21.33
C GLY A 27 -31.49 -22.96 -21.83
N GLU A 28 -30.73 -22.55 -22.86
CA GLU A 28 -30.74 -21.29 -23.65
C GLU A 28 -31.19 -19.94 -23.03
N TYR A 29 -31.40 -19.83 -21.71
CA TYR A 29 -31.83 -18.62 -21.06
C TYR A 29 -30.65 -17.77 -20.59
N ASN A 30 -30.43 -16.76 -21.44
CA ASN A 30 -29.95 -15.41 -21.17
C ASN A 30 -28.50 -15.29 -20.67
N LYS A 31 -27.61 -14.84 -21.57
CA LYS A 31 -26.23 -14.42 -21.28
C LYS A 31 -26.13 -13.56 -20.01
N LEU A 32 -27.17 -12.76 -19.73
CA LEU A 32 -27.31 -11.97 -18.53
C LEU A 32 -27.32 -12.80 -17.24
N TYR A 33 -28.05 -13.92 -17.18
CA TYR A 33 -28.10 -14.79 -16.00
C TYR A 33 -26.73 -15.42 -15.72
N LYS A 34 -26.07 -15.96 -16.76
CA LYS A 34 -24.70 -16.50 -16.64
C LYS A 34 -23.70 -15.44 -16.19
N PHE A 35 -23.83 -14.21 -16.69
CA PHE A 35 -23.01 -13.08 -16.27
C PHE A 35 -23.26 -12.70 -14.80
N ILE A 36 -24.52 -12.58 -14.38
CA ILE A 36 -24.88 -12.29 -12.99
C ILE A 36 -24.35 -13.39 -12.06
N ALA A 37 -24.59 -14.66 -12.39
CA ALA A 37 -24.08 -15.80 -11.63
C ALA A 37 -22.55 -15.78 -11.52
N TRP A 38 -21.85 -15.45 -12.61
CA TRP A 38 -20.40 -15.29 -12.60
C TRP A 38 -19.97 -14.14 -11.68
N VAL A 39 -20.58 -12.95 -11.78
CA VAL A 39 -20.27 -11.81 -10.89
C VAL A 39 -20.49 -12.19 -9.42
N LEU A 40 -21.65 -12.77 -9.10
CA LEU A 40 -21.99 -13.23 -7.75
C LEU A 40 -20.97 -14.25 -7.22
N SER A 41 -20.49 -15.15 -8.09
CA SER A 41 -19.46 -16.14 -7.72
C SER A 41 -18.11 -15.52 -7.36
N TRP A 42 -17.81 -14.30 -7.84
CA TRP A 42 -16.61 -13.56 -7.48
C TRP A 42 -16.82 -12.74 -6.22
N ILE A 43 -17.82 -11.86 -6.19
CA ILE A 43 -18.02 -10.89 -5.10
C ILE A 43 -18.48 -11.55 -3.79
N PHE A 44 -18.99 -12.78 -3.82
CA PHE A 44 -19.32 -13.57 -2.64
C PHE A 44 -18.37 -14.76 -2.41
N SER A 45 -17.25 -14.83 -3.13
CA SER A 45 -16.25 -15.88 -2.91
C SER A 45 -15.50 -15.69 -1.61
N THR A 46 -15.29 -16.78 -0.87
CA THR A 46 -14.41 -16.77 0.30
C THR A 46 -12.96 -17.18 -0.04
N ASP A 47 -12.67 -17.53 -1.28
CA ASP A 47 -11.32 -17.92 -1.70
C ASP A 47 -10.37 -16.72 -1.60
N HIS A 48 -9.33 -16.83 -0.76
CA HIS A 48 -8.31 -15.78 -0.58
C HIS A 48 -7.69 -15.28 -1.89
N LYS A 49 -7.56 -16.15 -2.90
CA LYS A 49 -7.02 -15.78 -4.23
C LYS A 49 -7.95 -14.79 -4.93
N ARG A 50 -9.25 -15.08 -4.94
CA ARG A 50 -10.27 -14.21 -5.53
C ARG A 50 -10.39 -12.90 -4.75
N VAL A 51 -10.38 -12.95 -3.41
CA VAL A 51 -10.40 -11.75 -2.57
C VAL A 51 -9.19 -10.86 -2.86
N GLY A 52 -7.99 -11.43 -2.96
CA GLY A 52 -6.77 -10.68 -3.34
C GLY A 52 -6.87 -10.03 -4.72
N ILE A 53 -7.43 -10.74 -5.71
CA ILE A 53 -7.67 -10.19 -7.06
C ILE A 53 -8.73 -9.09 -7.05
N LEU A 54 -9.81 -9.24 -6.28
CA LEU A 54 -10.84 -8.21 -6.14
C LEU A 54 -10.24 -6.92 -5.57
N TYR A 55 -9.40 -7.02 -4.54
CA TYR A 55 -8.63 -5.87 -4.06
C TYR A 55 -7.74 -5.27 -5.15
N LEU A 56 -7.02 -6.11 -5.91
CA LEU A 56 -6.10 -5.63 -6.95
C LEU A 56 -6.83 -4.84 -8.04
N ILE A 57 -7.99 -5.34 -8.49
CA ILE A 57 -8.84 -4.66 -9.48
C ILE A 57 -9.33 -3.32 -8.92
N THR A 58 -9.93 -3.32 -7.73
CA THR A 58 -10.46 -2.10 -7.12
C THR A 58 -9.35 -1.06 -6.91
N MET A 59 -8.18 -1.47 -6.40
CA MET A 59 -7.06 -0.57 -6.18
C MET A 59 -6.46 -0.04 -7.47
N THR A 60 -6.44 -0.82 -8.55
CA THR A 60 -5.94 -0.36 -9.85
C THR A 60 -6.79 0.80 -10.38
N ILE A 61 -8.11 0.73 -10.19
CA ILE A 61 -9.04 1.82 -10.55
C ILE A 61 -8.73 3.07 -9.72
N PHE A 62 -8.64 2.94 -8.39
CA PHE A 62 -8.32 4.07 -7.52
C PHE A 62 -6.92 4.65 -7.75
N PHE A 63 -5.94 3.80 -8.07
CA PHE A 63 -4.61 4.23 -8.45
C PHE A 63 -4.64 5.08 -9.73
N ALA A 64 -5.38 4.66 -10.76
CA ALA A 64 -5.52 5.45 -11.97
C ALA A 64 -6.17 6.82 -11.70
N ILE A 65 -7.20 6.86 -10.84
CA ILE A 65 -7.83 8.13 -10.41
C ILE A 65 -6.82 8.99 -9.64
N GLY A 66 -6.11 8.42 -8.67
CA GLY A 66 -5.12 9.12 -7.86
C GLY A 66 -3.97 9.71 -8.69
N ILE A 67 -3.45 8.95 -9.65
CA ILE A 67 -2.43 9.44 -10.60
C ILE A 67 -2.99 10.54 -11.50
N GLY A 68 -4.23 10.40 -11.98
CA GLY A 68 -4.92 11.45 -12.74
C GLY A 68 -5.00 12.75 -11.96
N LEU A 69 -5.47 12.71 -10.70
CA LEU A 69 -5.52 13.87 -9.82
C LEU A 69 -4.11 14.46 -9.58
N GLY A 70 -3.10 13.61 -9.35
CA GLY A 70 -1.71 14.05 -9.20
C GLY A 70 -1.20 14.79 -10.43
N LEU A 71 -1.48 14.28 -11.63
CA LEU A 71 -1.14 14.93 -12.90
C LEU A 71 -1.88 16.26 -13.07
N THR A 72 -3.16 16.34 -12.72
CA THR A 72 -3.92 17.59 -12.70
C THR A 72 -3.25 18.67 -11.85
N ILE A 73 -2.79 18.32 -10.63
CA ILE A 73 -2.07 19.27 -9.75
C ILE A 73 -0.72 19.70 -10.37
N ARG A 74 -0.07 18.87 -11.19
CA ARG A 74 1.19 19.25 -11.88
C ARG A 74 0.94 20.11 -13.11
N LEU A 75 -0.09 19.80 -13.88
CA LEU A 75 -0.48 20.60 -15.03
C LEU A 75 -0.93 22.01 -14.60
N GLU A 76 -1.69 22.13 -13.51
CA GLU A 76 -2.10 23.45 -12.97
C GLU A 76 -0.87 24.28 -12.58
N LEU A 77 0.12 23.67 -11.93
CA LEU A 77 1.34 24.40 -11.53
C LEU A 77 2.36 24.60 -12.65
N PHE A 78 2.07 24.29 -13.92
CA PHE A 78 3.06 24.42 -14.99
C PHE A 78 3.50 25.88 -15.24
N LEU A 79 2.60 26.83 -15.02
CA LEU A 79 2.88 28.28 -15.08
C LEU A 79 2.32 28.97 -13.83
N PRO A 80 2.85 30.15 -13.46
CA PRO A 80 2.25 30.98 -12.41
C PRO A 80 0.85 31.46 -12.80
N GLY A 81 0.00 31.66 -11.80
CA GLY A 81 -1.40 32.04 -11.90
C GLY A 81 -2.34 30.84 -12.08
N GLU A 82 -3.64 31.11 -12.01
CA GLU A 82 -4.68 30.12 -12.33
C GLU A 82 -4.61 29.73 -13.81
N GLN A 83 -4.57 28.42 -14.09
CA GLN A 83 -4.56 27.90 -15.46
C GLN A 83 -5.94 27.36 -15.84
N PHE A 84 -6.40 26.31 -15.17
CA PHE A 84 -7.66 25.63 -15.51
C PHE A 84 -8.47 25.12 -14.31
N ILE A 85 -7.92 25.12 -13.08
CA ILE A 85 -8.69 24.88 -11.85
C ILE A 85 -8.50 26.03 -10.85
N SER A 86 -9.60 26.49 -10.25
CA SER A 86 -9.54 27.52 -9.20
C SER A 86 -8.90 27.01 -7.92
N ALA A 87 -8.44 27.91 -7.05
CA ALA A 87 -7.83 27.58 -5.76
C ALA A 87 -8.68 26.64 -4.89
N ARG A 88 -10.01 26.81 -4.92
CA ARG A 88 -10.93 25.91 -4.20
C ARG A 88 -10.91 24.50 -4.78
N VAL A 89 -10.99 24.37 -6.11
CA VAL A 89 -10.95 23.08 -6.78
C VAL A 89 -9.59 22.42 -6.58
N TYR A 90 -8.50 23.18 -6.63
CA TYR A 90 -7.15 22.70 -6.31
C TYR A 90 -7.09 22.07 -4.91
N ASN A 91 -7.69 22.73 -3.92
CA ASN A 91 -7.73 22.22 -2.55
C ASN A 91 -8.46 20.87 -2.46
N SER A 92 -9.58 20.73 -3.16
CA SER A 92 -10.28 19.45 -3.22
C SER A 92 -9.51 18.37 -3.99
N VAL A 93 -8.87 18.73 -5.11
CA VAL A 93 -8.08 17.80 -5.93
C VAL A 93 -6.88 17.26 -5.15
N PHE A 94 -6.10 18.11 -4.47
CA PHE A 94 -4.96 17.62 -3.68
C PHE A 94 -5.42 16.82 -2.45
N THR A 95 -6.52 17.22 -1.82
CA THR A 95 -7.11 16.49 -0.69
C THR A 95 -7.48 15.08 -1.12
N MET A 96 -8.21 14.95 -2.22
CA MET A 96 -8.67 13.66 -2.73
C MET A 96 -7.55 12.82 -3.33
N HIS A 97 -6.54 13.43 -3.97
CA HIS A 97 -5.32 12.71 -4.34
C HIS A 97 -4.70 12.03 -3.12
N GLY A 98 -4.51 12.79 -2.03
CA GLY A 98 -3.95 12.25 -0.78
C GLY A 98 -4.81 11.16 -0.16
N VAL A 99 -6.13 11.39 -0.03
CA VAL A 99 -7.06 10.42 0.56
C VAL A 99 -7.10 9.13 -0.24
N ILE A 100 -7.24 9.21 -1.56
CA ILE A 100 -7.30 8.04 -2.44
C ILE A 100 -5.98 7.28 -2.40
N MET A 101 -4.86 7.97 -2.60
CA MET A 101 -3.57 7.29 -2.64
C MET A 101 -3.23 6.64 -1.29
N ILE A 102 -3.44 7.32 -0.17
CA ILE A 102 -3.07 6.77 1.15
C ILE A 102 -4.02 5.66 1.57
N PHE A 103 -5.33 5.94 1.66
CA PHE A 103 -6.28 5.03 2.27
C PHE A 103 -6.82 3.96 1.33
N LEU A 104 -6.88 4.23 0.02
CA LEU A 104 -7.45 3.31 -0.97
C LEU A 104 -6.40 2.59 -1.82
N VAL A 105 -5.14 2.99 -1.78
CA VAL A 105 -4.09 2.37 -2.58
C VAL A 105 -2.93 1.88 -1.72
N VAL A 106 -2.18 2.78 -1.07
CA VAL A 106 -0.87 2.43 -0.53
C VAL A 106 -0.98 1.65 0.80
N ILE A 107 -1.81 2.08 1.76
CA ILE A 107 -1.99 1.36 3.04
C ILE A 107 -2.50 -0.07 2.83
N PRO A 108 -3.62 -0.30 2.14
CA PRO A 108 -4.12 -1.65 1.95
C PRO A 108 -3.33 -2.41 0.88
N GLY A 109 -2.60 -1.71 0.00
CA GLY A 109 -1.90 -2.18 -1.20
C GLY A 109 -1.45 -3.64 -1.18
N ILE A 110 -0.20 -3.86 -0.83
CA ILE A 110 0.42 -5.18 -0.85
C ILE A 110 -0.26 -6.16 0.13
N PRO A 111 -0.59 -5.81 1.39
CA PRO A 111 -1.22 -6.75 2.31
C PRO A 111 -2.57 -7.29 1.81
N ALA A 112 -3.46 -6.41 1.33
CA ALA A 112 -4.80 -6.82 0.92
C ALA A 112 -4.81 -7.52 -0.45
N THR A 113 -3.84 -7.23 -1.33
CA THR A 113 -3.73 -7.87 -2.65
C THR A 113 -2.86 -9.13 -2.58
N PHE A 114 -1.53 -8.95 -2.59
CA PHE A 114 -0.55 -10.02 -2.62
C PHE A 114 -0.44 -10.75 -1.29
N GLY A 115 -0.72 -10.10 -0.15
CA GLY A 115 -0.79 -10.79 1.13
C GLY A 115 -1.92 -11.80 1.16
N ASN A 116 -3.14 -11.40 0.75
CA ASN A 116 -4.25 -12.34 0.61
C ASN A 116 -3.95 -13.46 -0.38
N PHE A 117 -3.39 -13.13 -1.54
CA PHE A 117 -3.13 -14.12 -2.58
C PHE A 117 -2.01 -15.09 -2.17
N CYS A 118 -0.86 -14.56 -1.72
CA CYS A 118 0.37 -15.33 -1.58
C CYS A 118 0.60 -15.88 -0.17
N LEU A 119 0.06 -15.27 0.90
CA LEU A 119 0.34 -15.72 2.26
C LEU A 119 -0.07 -17.19 2.48
N PRO A 120 -1.30 -17.65 2.15
CA PRO A 120 -1.63 -19.07 2.32
C PRO A 120 -0.76 -19.99 1.44
N LEU A 121 -0.44 -19.57 0.21
CA LEU A 121 0.44 -20.33 -0.68
C LEU A 121 1.85 -20.48 -0.10
N GLN A 122 2.42 -19.40 0.44
CA GLN A 122 3.75 -19.40 1.03
C GLN A 122 3.82 -20.18 2.35
N LEU A 123 2.71 -20.29 3.08
CA LEU A 123 2.62 -21.08 4.31
C LEU A 123 2.29 -22.56 4.05
N GLY A 124 1.92 -22.94 2.82
CA GLY A 124 1.42 -24.28 2.51
C GLY A 124 0.00 -24.56 3.03
N ALA A 125 -0.81 -23.51 3.16
CA ALA A 125 -2.17 -23.56 3.70
C ALA A 125 -3.24 -23.56 2.57
N PRO A 126 -4.40 -24.19 2.79
CA PRO A 126 -5.49 -24.21 1.80
C PRO A 126 -6.23 -22.87 1.68
N ASP A 127 -6.24 -22.05 2.73
CA ASP A 127 -6.89 -20.74 2.79
C ASP A 127 -6.36 -19.96 4.01
N VAL A 128 -6.87 -18.75 4.24
CA VAL A 128 -6.69 -18.00 5.50
C VAL A 128 -7.54 -18.56 6.64
N SER A 129 -7.20 -18.22 7.89
CA SER A 129 -7.86 -18.76 9.09
C SER A 129 -9.35 -18.39 9.21
N PHE A 130 -9.75 -17.23 8.70
CA PHE A 130 -11.14 -16.76 8.74
C PHE A 130 -11.62 -16.32 7.34
N PRO A 131 -11.98 -17.24 6.44
CA PRO A 131 -12.32 -16.90 5.04
C PRO A 131 -13.53 -15.96 4.89
N LYS A 132 -14.55 -16.11 5.74
CA LYS A 132 -15.73 -15.21 5.74
C LYS A 132 -15.37 -13.80 6.22
N LEU A 133 -14.54 -13.70 7.26
CA LEU A 133 -14.03 -12.41 7.74
C LEU A 133 -13.19 -11.75 6.65
N ASN A 134 -12.37 -12.53 5.94
CA ASN A 134 -11.55 -12.06 4.84
C ASN A 134 -12.38 -11.43 3.71
N LEU A 135 -13.46 -12.09 3.29
CA LEU A 135 -14.39 -11.50 2.33
C LEU A 135 -15.03 -10.22 2.88
N SER A 136 -15.40 -10.19 4.15
CA SER A 136 -16.00 -9.00 4.75
C SER A 136 -15.05 -7.79 4.76
N THR A 137 -13.72 -8.01 4.84
CA THR A 137 -12.76 -6.90 4.77
C THR A 137 -12.82 -6.21 3.42
N TRP A 138 -12.99 -6.94 2.32
CA TRP A 138 -13.13 -6.36 0.99
C TRP A 138 -14.43 -5.56 0.86
N TRP A 139 -15.54 -6.05 1.42
CA TRP A 139 -16.80 -5.29 1.42
C TRP A 139 -16.74 -4.03 2.27
N LEU A 140 -16.08 -4.07 3.44
CA LEU A 140 -15.80 -2.88 4.23
C LEU A 140 -14.92 -1.89 3.45
N PHE A 141 -13.94 -2.41 2.70
CA PHE A 141 -13.11 -1.59 1.83
C PHE A 141 -13.93 -0.88 0.74
N ILE A 142 -14.81 -1.61 0.04
CA ILE A 142 -15.72 -1.05 -0.96
C ILE A 142 -16.67 -0.02 -0.34
N LEU A 143 -17.23 -0.30 0.84
CA LEU A 143 -18.10 0.64 1.54
C LEU A 143 -17.36 1.94 1.90
N GLY A 144 -16.19 1.84 2.53
CA GLY A 144 -15.38 3.01 2.88
C GLY A 144 -14.91 3.81 1.66
N ALA A 145 -14.50 3.12 0.59
CA ALA A 145 -14.16 3.73 -0.68
C ALA A 145 -15.36 4.43 -1.32
N GLY A 146 -16.55 3.81 -1.26
CA GLY A 146 -17.79 4.38 -1.73
C GLY A 146 -18.15 5.68 -1.01
N LEU A 147 -18.00 5.72 0.33
CA LEU A 147 -18.21 6.96 1.10
C LEU A 147 -17.17 8.05 0.76
N ALA A 148 -15.90 7.68 0.60
CA ALA A 148 -14.86 8.62 0.20
C ALA A 148 -15.12 9.23 -1.19
N VAL A 149 -15.55 8.43 -2.16
CA VAL A 149 -15.94 8.92 -3.50
C VAL A 149 -17.23 9.74 -3.44
N LEU A 150 -18.23 9.28 -2.69
CA LEU A 150 -19.49 10.01 -2.50
C LEU A 150 -19.24 11.39 -1.89
N SER A 151 -18.18 11.52 -1.08
CA SER A 151 -17.82 12.79 -0.45
C SER A 151 -17.54 13.94 -1.43
N LEU A 152 -17.15 13.62 -2.66
CA LEU A 152 -16.97 14.58 -3.75
C LEU A 152 -18.25 15.25 -4.20
N PHE A 153 -19.39 14.56 -4.06
CA PHE A 153 -20.64 14.94 -4.68
C PHE A 153 -21.65 15.44 -3.67
N VAL A 154 -21.72 14.82 -2.48
CA VAL A 154 -22.78 15.11 -1.51
C VAL A 154 -22.35 14.79 -0.09
N GLY A 155 -22.70 15.67 0.86
CA GLY A 155 -22.69 15.35 2.27
C GLY A 155 -23.17 16.51 3.14
N THR A 156 -22.56 16.71 4.31
CA THR A 156 -23.05 17.68 5.31
C THR A 156 -22.00 18.69 5.69
N ASP A 157 -22.41 19.95 5.81
CA ASP A 157 -21.57 21.04 6.32
C ASP A 157 -21.50 21.00 7.87
N VAL A 158 -20.96 22.06 8.48
CA VAL A 158 -20.83 22.17 9.95
C VAL A 158 -22.17 22.28 10.68
N ASN A 159 -23.24 22.69 10.00
CA ASN A 159 -24.57 22.84 10.58
C ASN A 159 -25.44 21.59 10.35
N GLY A 160 -24.90 20.56 9.68
CA GLY A 160 -25.65 19.38 9.26
C GLY A 160 -26.51 19.62 8.01
N GLU A 161 -26.31 20.74 7.30
CA GLU A 161 -27.01 21.04 6.06
C GLU A 161 -26.34 20.37 4.86
N LEU A 162 -27.13 20.06 3.83
CA LEU A 162 -26.64 19.41 2.62
C LEU A 162 -25.64 20.31 1.89
N THR A 163 -24.41 19.82 1.70
CA THR A 163 -23.36 20.48 0.93
C THR A 163 -22.91 19.64 -0.25
N MET A 164 -22.61 20.30 -1.37
CA MET A 164 -22.00 19.70 -2.56
C MET A 164 -20.53 20.15 -2.71
N VAL A 165 -19.93 20.67 -1.63
CA VAL A 165 -18.55 21.12 -1.61
C VAL A 165 -17.65 19.93 -1.25
N ALA A 166 -16.78 19.54 -2.19
CA ALA A 166 -15.84 18.44 -2.01
C ALA A 166 -14.84 18.71 -0.86
N PRO A 167 -14.33 17.66 -0.18
CA PRO A 167 -13.44 17.81 0.97
C PRO A 167 -12.17 18.59 0.61
N ASP A 168 -11.74 19.52 1.46
CA ASP A 168 -10.64 20.45 1.18
C ASP A 168 -9.60 20.60 2.32
N GLY A 169 -9.70 19.78 3.38
CA GLY A 169 -8.83 19.84 4.55
C GLY A 169 -7.46 19.16 4.41
N GLY A 170 -7.09 18.72 3.21
CA GLY A 170 -5.99 17.78 2.99
C GLY A 170 -6.27 16.41 3.60
N TRP A 171 -5.43 15.41 3.29
CA TRP A 171 -5.61 14.06 3.83
C TRP A 171 -5.44 13.97 5.35
N THR A 172 -4.87 15.00 5.98
CA THR A 172 -4.63 15.08 7.42
C THR A 172 -5.79 15.68 8.20
N PHE A 173 -6.76 16.33 7.55
CA PHE A 173 -7.97 16.88 8.17
C PHE A 173 -7.75 17.59 9.52
N TYR A 174 -6.73 18.45 9.61
CA TYR A 174 -6.35 19.12 10.84
C TYR A 174 -7.51 19.98 11.38
N VAL A 175 -7.76 19.85 12.68
CA VAL A 175 -8.54 20.82 13.46
C VAL A 175 -7.65 22.06 13.74
N PRO A 176 -8.22 23.27 13.85
CA PRO A 176 -9.64 23.60 13.83
C PRO A 176 -10.25 23.69 12.41
N TYR A 177 -9.45 23.74 11.35
CA TYR A 177 -9.97 23.89 9.97
C TYR A 177 -11.02 22.82 9.61
N SER A 178 -10.76 21.57 9.98
CA SER A 178 -11.69 20.47 9.74
C SER A 178 -12.96 20.52 10.58
N LEU A 179 -13.04 21.35 11.62
CA LEU A 179 -14.27 21.60 12.40
C LEU A 179 -15.09 22.76 11.82
N GLU A 180 -14.43 23.72 11.18
CA GLU A 180 -15.05 24.96 10.69
C GLU A 180 -15.39 24.92 9.19
N SER A 181 -14.72 24.08 8.40
CA SER A 181 -14.93 24.00 6.95
C SER A 181 -16.35 23.53 6.62
N SER A 182 -17.01 24.26 5.71
CA SER A 182 -18.31 23.92 5.11
C SER A 182 -18.22 22.83 4.04
N ALA A 183 -17.01 22.34 3.75
CA ALA A 183 -16.79 21.20 2.88
C ALA A 183 -17.25 19.89 3.54
N ASN A 184 -17.49 18.88 2.71
CA ASN A 184 -17.96 17.58 3.12
C ASN A 184 -16.88 16.69 3.77
N ILE A 185 -16.37 17.13 4.93
CA ILE A 185 -15.31 16.41 5.65
C ILE A 185 -15.88 15.17 6.34
N SER A 186 -17.05 15.26 6.95
CA SER A 186 -17.65 14.18 7.76
C SER A 186 -17.82 12.86 6.98
N LEU A 187 -18.22 12.93 5.70
CA LEU A 187 -18.38 11.73 4.88
C LEU A 187 -17.04 11.10 4.48
N ALA A 188 -16.04 11.93 4.17
CA ALA A 188 -14.68 11.46 3.90
C ALA A 188 -14.06 10.77 5.13
N LEU A 189 -14.24 11.36 6.32
CA LEU A 189 -13.80 10.78 7.58
C LEU A 189 -14.54 9.48 7.91
N SER A 190 -15.84 9.41 7.61
CA SER A 190 -16.63 8.18 7.79
C SER A 190 -16.13 7.05 6.88
N GLY A 191 -15.76 7.38 5.64
CA GLY A 191 -15.10 6.44 4.74
C GLY A 191 -13.80 5.89 5.34
N ALA A 192 -12.90 6.78 5.78
CA ALA A 192 -11.64 6.40 6.40
C ALA A 192 -11.81 5.58 7.70
N PHE A 193 -12.83 5.89 8.51
CA PHE A 193 -13.20 5.10 9.69
C PHE A 193 -13.53 3.64 9.34
N ILE A 194 -14.36 3.41 8.31
CA ILE A 194 -14.74 2.07 7.86
C ILE A 194 -13.54 1.32 7.26
N LEU A 195 -12.69 2.02 6.49
CA LEU A 195 -11.44 1.45 5.96
C LEU A 195 -10.52 0.95 7.08
N GLY A 196 -10.52 1.62 8.25
CA GLY A 196 -9.82 1.16 9.44
C GLY A 196 -10.22 -0.25 9.87
N PHE A 197 -11.52 -0.58 9.88
CA PHE A 197 -12.01 -1.92 10.21
C PHE A 197 -11.59 -2.98 9.21
N SER A 198 -11.61 -2.64 7.91
CA SER A 198 -11.09 -3.52 6.86
C SER A 198 -9.64 -3.92 7.18
N SER A 199 -8.78 -2.94 7.48
CA SER A 199 -7.37 -3.15 7.81
C SER A 199 -7.16 -3.96 9.09
N MET A 200 -7.89 -3.64 10.18
CA MET A 200 -7.80 -4.36 11.46
C MET A 200 -8.14 -5.85 11.32
N PHE A 201 -9.21 -6.17 10.59
CA PHE A 201 -9.63 -7.55 10.37
C PHE A 201 -8.68 -8.32 9.46
N THR A 202 -8.07 -7.67 8.45
CA THR A 202 -6.99 -8.27 7.66
C THR A 202 -5.80 -8.65 8.55
N GLY A 203 -5.35 -7.73 9.41
CA GLY A 203 -4.22 -7.99 10.32
C GLY A 203 -4.48 -9.14 11.28
N MET A 204 -5.66 -9.16 11.92
CA MET A 204 -6.07 -10.25 12.81
C MET A 204 -6.10 -11.61 12.10
N ASN A 205 -6.63 -11.64 10.88
CA ASN A 205 -6.73 -12.86 10.08
C ASN A 205 -5.34 -13.39 9.70
N PHE A 206 -4.43 -12.51 9.25
CA PHE A 206 -3.07 -12.90 8.88
C PHE A 206 -2.23 -13.37 10.06
N ILE A 207 -2.30 -12.70 11.22
CA ILE A 207 -1.64 -13.16 12.45
C ILE A 207 -2.10 -14.58 12.78
N THR A 208 -3.41 -14.82 12.80
CA THR A 208 -3.96 -16.14 13.15
C THR A 208 -3.54 -17.20 12.13
N THR A 209 -3.60 -16.88 10.83
CA THR A 209 -3.19 -17.77 9.75
C THR A 209 -1.71 -18.18 9.89
N ILE A 210 -0.82 -17.20 10.11
CA ILE A 210 0.61 -17.46 10.32
C ILE A 210 0.82 -18.37 11.53
N HIS A 211 0.17 -18.10 12.66
CA HIS A 211 0.38 -18.89 13.88
C HIS A 211 -0.19 -20.31 13.82
N ARG A 212 -1.27 -20.54 13.07
CA ARG A 212 -2.07 -21.76 13.16
C ARG A 212 -2.06 -22.65 11.92
N MET A 213 -1.63 -22.14 10.76
CA MET A 213 -1.83 -22.83 9.47
C MET A 213 -0.55 -23.10 8.67
N ARG A 214 0.63 -22.90 9.27
CA ARG A 214 1.91 -23.29 8.65
C ARG A 214 1.96 -24.78 8.35
N ALA A 215 2.49 -25.13 7.18
CA ALA A 215 2.78 -26.49 6.78
C ALA A 215 3.70 -27.22 7.77
N LYS A 216 3.59 -28.55 7.79
CA LYS A 216 4.45 -29.40 8.63
C LYS A 216 5.93 -29.16 8.29
N GLY A 217 6.76 -29.02 9.32
CA GLY A 217 8.19 -28.70 9.18
C GLY A 217 8.50 -27.20 9.09
N MET A 218 7.50 -26.33 8.86
CA MET A 218 7.71 -24.88 8.79
C MET A 218 7.63 -24.22 10.17
N GLY A 219 8.80 -23.97 10.78
CA GLY A 219 8.95 -23.06 11.90
C GLY A 219 8.90 -21.58 11.47
N PHE A 220 8.97 -20.67 12.45
CA PHE A 220 8.96 -19.22 12.18
C PHE A 220 10.13 -18.78 11.30
N PHE A 221 11.32 -19.34 11.52
CA PHE A 221 12.53 -18.99 10.76
C PHE A 221 12.73 -19.84 9.49
N GLN A 222 11.65 -20.48 9.02
CA GLN A 222 11.57 -21.20 7.76
C GLN A 222 10.53 -20.57 6.82
N MET A 223 9.79 -19.54 7.26
CA MET A 223 8.84 -18.82 6.42
C MET A 223 9.55 -17.90 5.42
N PRO A 224 9.01 -17.64 4.23
CA PRO A 224 9.47 -16.54 3.39
C PRO A 224 9.47 -15.20 4.14
N LEU A 225 10.38 -14.31 3.78
CA LEU A 225 10.51 -12.97 4.37
C LEU A 225 9.33 -12.07 4.01
N PHE A 226 8.62 -12.34 2.92
CA PHE A 226 7.30 -11.75 2.68
C PHE A 226 6.28 -12.13 3.77
N CYS A 227 6.25 -13.36 4.26
CA CYS A 227 5.40 -13.72 5.41
C CYS A 227 5.79 -12.97 6.69
N TRP A 228 7.09 -12.79 6.94
CA TRP A 228 7.56 -11.98 8.08
C TRP A 228 7.19 -10.51 7.96
N SER A 229 7.23 -9.94 6.76
CA SER A 229 6.83 -8.55 6.53
C SER A 229 5.33 -8.37 6.74
N LEU A 230 4.51 -9.32 6.27
CA LEU A 230 3.07 -9.35 6.55
C LEU A 230 2.80 -9.50 8.04
N TYR A 231 3.54 -10.38 8.74
CA TYR A 231 3.40 -10.54 10.19
C TYR A 231 3.63 -9.23 10.96
N ALA A 232 4.71 -8.51 10.65
CA ALA A 232 5.01 -7.22 11.23
C ALA A 232 3.92 -6.18 10.90
N THR A 233 3.49 -6.13 9.64
CA THR A 233 2.43 -5.24 9.16
C THR A 233 1.11 -5.51 9.89
N SER A 234 0.73 -6.77 10.07
CA SER A 234 -0.51 -7.16 10.72
C SER A 234 -0.58 -6.73 12.19
N TRP A 235 0.54 -6.73 12.91
CA TRP A 235 0.56 -6.18 14.27
C TRP A 235 0.30 -4.68 14.29
N ILE A 236 0.86 -3.94 13.32
CA ILE A 236 0.57 -2.51 13.18
C ILE A 236 -0.90 -2.29 12.87
N GLN A 237 -1.49 -3.09 11.97
CA GLN A 237 -2.91 -2.99 11.62
C GLN A 237 -3.82 -3.17 12.84
N VAL A 238 -3.51 -4.13 13.71
CA VAL A 238 -4.34 -4.43 14.89
C VAL A 238 -4.14 -3.40 16.01
N LEU A 239 -2.92 -2.90 16.21
CA LEU A 239 -2.60 -2.05 17.37
C LEU A 239 -2.66 -0.55 17.09
N ALA A 240 -2.28 -0.09 15.89
CA ALA A 240 -2.26 1.34 15.55
C ALA A 240 -3.60 1.83 14.98
N THR A 241 -4.22 1.07 14.07
CA THR A 241 -5.44 1.50 13.35
C THR A 241 -6.62 1.91 14.26
N PRO A 242 -6.86 1.28 15.43
CA PRO A 242 -7.90 1.76 16.35
C PRO A 242 -7.75 3.24 16.72
N VAL A 243 -6.53 3.75 16.81
CA VAL A 243 -6.25 5.14 17.22
C VAL A 243 -6.76 6.13 16.17
N VAL A 244 -6.53 5.89 14.87
CA VAL A 244 -7.11 6.78 13.84
C VAL A 244 -8.62 6.64 13.77
N SER A 245 -9.16 5.42 13.89
CA SER A 245 -10.60 5.21 13.87
C SER A 245 -11.30 6.03 14.96
N ILE A 246 -10.78 6.01 16.19
CA ILE A 246 -11.36 6.86 17.25
C ILE A 246 -11.12 8.35 16.97
N THR A 247 -9.93 8.75 16.52
CA THR A 247 -9.62 10.15 16.20
C THR A 247 -10.60 10.75 15.18
N LEU A 248 -10.84 10.03 14.08
CA LEU A 248 -11.75 10.49 13.03
C LEU A 248 -13.21 10.50 13.52
N LEU A 249 -13.60 9.50 14.32
CA LEU A 249 -14.91 9.48 14.94
C LEU A 249 -15.12 10.67 15.88
N LEU A 250 -14.11 11.06 16.67
CA LEU A 250 -14.20 12.22 17.56
C LEU A 250 -14.39 13.52 16.78
N VAL A 251 -13.71 13.70 15.64
CA VAL A 251 -13.94 14.88 14.78
C VAL A 251 -15.36 14.89 14.21
N ILE A 252 -15.88 13.73 13.76
CA ILE A 252 -17.26 13.61 13.28
C ILE A 252 -18.23 13.99 14.41
N VAL A 253 -18.07 13.40 15.59
CA VAL A 253 -18.93 13.66 16.76
C VAL A 253 -18.85 15.13 17.18
N GLU A 254 -17.66 15.73 17.19
CA GLU A 254 -17.47 17.13 17.53
C GLU A 254 -18.16 18.08 16.53
N ARG A 255 -18.07 17.80 15.23
CA ARG A 255 -18.79 18.55 14.19
C ARG A 255 -20.31 18.49 14.38
N PHE A 256 -20.87 17.33 14.71
CA PHE A 256 -22.34 17.16 14.79
C PHE A 256 -22.94 17.51 16.15
N MET A 257 -22.25 17.20 17.25
CA MET A 257 -22.77 17.39 18.61
C MET A 257 -22.28 18.69 19.25
N GLY A 258 -21.33 19.38 18.62
CA GLY A 258 -20.78 20.62 19.15
C GLY A 258 -20.07 20.45 20.50
N ILE A 259 -19.57 19.25 20.81
CA ILE A 259 -18.70 19.04 21.98
C ILE A 259 -17.36 19.77 21.80
N GLY A 260 -16.53 19.86 22.84
CA GLY A 260 -15.26 20.59 22.82
C GLY A 260 -14.08 19.71 23.16
N ILE A 261 -13.77 18.72 22.30
CA ILE A 261 -12.60 17.86 22.52
C ILE A 261 -11.36 18.55 21.97
N PHE A 262 -11.46 19.09 20.76
CA PHE A 262 -10.38 19.79 20.08
C PHE A 262 -10.62 21.30 19.97
N ASP A 263 -11.87 21.78 20.10
CA ASP A 263 -12.24 23.20 20.02
C ASP A 263 -11.75 24.02 21.24
N PRO A 264 -10.80 24.96 21.07
CA PRO A 264 -10.30 25.80 22.16
C PRO A 264 -11.38 26.66 22.81
N ALA A 265 -12.42 27.07 22.07
CA ALA A 265 -13.50 27.91 22.60
C ALA A 265 -14.33 27.19 23.68
N LYS A 266 -14.22 25.85 23.73
CA LYS A 266 -14.89 24.97 24.71
C LYS A 266 -13.92 24.29 25.66
N GLY A 267 -12.64 24.69 25.65
CA GLY A 267 -11.58 24.12 26.48
C GLY A 267 -10.88 22.89 25.90
N GLY A 268 -11.11 22.56 24.63
CA GLY A 268 -10.41 21.51 23.89
C GLY A 268 -9.01 21.92 23.42
N ASP A 269 -8.24 20.94 22.92
CA ASP A 269 -6.87 21.15 22.44
C ASP A 269 -6.69 20.70 20.97
N PRO A 270 -6.45 21.62 20.02
CA PRO A 270 -6.18 21.27 18.62
C PRO A 270 -4.89 20.46 18.42
N VAL A 271 -3.89 20.61 19.30
CA VAL A 271 -2.63 19.87 19.22
C VAL A 271 -2.82 18.42 19.66
N LEU A 272 -3.80 18.14 20.53
CA LEU A 272 -4.20 16.78 20.88
C LEU A 272 -4.64 15.99 19.65
N TYR A 273 -5.40 16.60 18.73
CA TYR A 273 -5.76 15.95 17.46
C TYR A 273 -4.51 15.53 16.68
N GLN A 274 -3.52 16.40 16.58
CA GLN A 274 -2.28 16.09 15.86
C GLN A 274 -1.57 14.91 16.49
N HIS A 275 -1.48 14.87 17.84
CA HIS A 275 -0.92 13.71 18.53
C HIS A 275 -1.69 12.43 18.21
N MET A 276 -3.01 12.42 18.36
CA MET A 276 -3.82 11.22 18.11
C MET A 276 -3.72 10.76 16.64
N PHE A 277 -3.79 11.69 15.70
CA PHE A 277 -3.65 11.40 14.27
C PHE A 277 -2.28 10.81 13.96
N TRP A 278 -1.18 11.43 14.44
CA TRP A 278 0.17 10.97 14.11
C TRP A 278 0.59 9.71 14.86
N ILE A 279 0.08 9.46 16.08
CA ILE A 279 0.28 8.19 16.81
C ILE A 279 -0.12 7.01 15.93
N TYR A 280 -1.13 7.16 15.06
CA TYR A 280 -1.42 6.19 14.01
C TYR A 280 -0.63 6.45 12.72
N SER A 281 -0.72 7.66 12.18
CA SER A 281 -0.35 7.94 10.79
C SER A 281 1.15 7.78 10.55
N HIS A 282 1.99 7.91 11.58
CA HIS A 282 3.39 7.54 11.46
C HIS A 282 3.56 6.01 11.39
N PRO A 283 3.07 5.18 12.34
CA PRO A 283 3.02 3.73 12.15
C PRO A 283 2.42 3.27 10.82
N ALA A 284 1.41 3.98 10.31
CA ALA A 284 0.76 3.66 9.05
C ALA A 284 1.73 3.72 7.84
N VAL A 285 2.76 4.58 7.85
CA VAL A 285 3.77 4.57 6.77
C VAL A 285 4.57 3.27 6.73
N TYR A 286 4.67 2.55 7.86
CA TYR A 286 5.29 1.24 7.88
C TYR A 286 4.38 0.13 7.35
N LEU A 287 3.05 0.30 7.44
CA LEU A 287 2.10 -0.57 6.73
C LEU A 287 2.34 -0.54 5.22
N MET A 288 2.75 0.62 4.71
CA MET A 288 3.00 0.85 3.29
C MET A 288 4.31 0.21 2.83
N VAL A 289 5.40 0.39 3.61
CA VAL A 289 6.74 0.01 3.14
C VAL A 289 7.20 -1.39 3.58
N ILE A 290 6.85 -1.87 4.78
CA ILE A 290 7.32 -3.18 5.27
C ILE A 290 6.93 -4.31 4.31
N PRO A 291 5.67 -4.41 3.83
CA PRO A 291 5.30 -5.44 2.86
C PRO A 291 6.14 -5.39 1.59
N ALA A 292 6.38 -4.19 1.04
CA ALA A 292 7.23 -3.96 -0.12
C ALA A 292 8.66 -4.47 0.11
N MET A 293 9.23 -4.24 1.29
CA MET A 293 10.53 -4.80 1.68
C MET A 293 10.52 -6.34 1.70
N GLY A 294 9.39 -6.96 2.04
CA GLY A 294 9.23 -8.42 1.96
C GLY A 294 9.24 -8.93 0.53
N VAL A 295 8.50 -8.27 -0.38
CA VAL A 295 8.52 -8.57 -1.82
C VAL A 295 9.94 -8.47 -2.38
N VAL A 296 10.62 -7.36 -2.08
CA VAL A 296 12.01 -7.13 -2.51
C VAL A 296 12.94 -8.20 -1.97
N SER A 297 12.73 -8.68 -0.74
CA SER A 297 13.55 -9.76 -0.16
C SER A 297 13.39 -11.07 -0.92
N ASP A 298 12.15 -11.46 -1.26
CA ASP A 298 11.89 -12.67 -2.05
C ASP A 298 12.53 -12.57 -3.44
N VAL A 299 12.29 -11.46 -4.14
CA VAL A 299 12.83 -11.21 -5.49
C VAL A 299 14.36 -11.18 -5.47
N MET A 300 14.96 -10.53 -4.48
CA MET A 300 16.42 -10.44 -4.36
C MET A 300 17.07 -11.82 -4.30
N ALA A 301 16.52 -12.73 -3.49
CA ALA A 301 17.06 -14.09 -3.36
C ALA A 301 16.89 -14.89 -4.67
N VAL A 302 15.71 -14.83 -5.28
CA VAL A 302 15.39 -15.59 -6.50
C VAL A 302 16.26 -15.15 -7.68
N PHE A 303 16.34 -13.85 -7.95
CA PHE A 303 17.02 -13.34 -9.14
C PHE A 303 18.54 -13.15 -8.95
N SER A 304 19.07 -13.30 -7.74
CA SER A 304 20.50 -13.45 -7.50
C SER A 304 20.97 -14.91 -7.42
N ARG A 305 20.04 -15.87 -7.48
CA ARG A 305 20.29 -17.31 -7.32
C ARG A 305 21.12 -17.62 -6.07
N ARG A 306 20.80 -16.93 -4.98
CA ARG A 306 21.57 -17.01 -3.74
C ARG A 306 20.66 -16.97 -2.53
N THR A 307 21.03 -17.73 -1.51
CA THR A 307 20.41 -17.63 -0.20
C THR A 307 20.54 -16.21 0.35
N ILE A 308 19.44 -15.68 0.84
CA ILE A 308 19.43 -14.29 1.32
C ILE A 308 20.37 -14.11 2.50
N PHE A 309 21.25 -13.13 2.39
CA PHE A 309 22.20 -12.84 3.45
C PHE A 309 21.46 -12.30 4.68
N GLY A 310 21.80 -12.83 5.86
CA GLY A 310 21.22 -12.40 7.13
C GLY A 310 19.70 -12.52 7.25
N TYR A 311 19.11 -13.61 6.75
CA TYR A 311 17.66 -13.91 6.85
C TYR A 311 17.05 -13.54 8.22
N LYS A 312 17.64 -13.99 9.34
CA LYS A 312 17.15 -13.68 10.69
C LYS A 312 17.18 -12.18 10.99
N ALA A 313 18.22 -11.47 10.56
CA ALA A 313 18.34 -10.03 10.74
C ALA A 313 17.28 -9.28 9.92
N ILE A 314 16.99 -9.71 8.70
CA ILE A 314 15.91 -9.13 7.88
C ILE A 314 14.54 -9.40 8.50
N ALA A 315 14.28 -10.62 8.99
CA ALA A 315 13.02 -10.96 9.65
C ALA A 315 12.80 -10.13 10.93
N LEU A 316 13.79 -10.10 11.83
CA LEU A 316 13.69 -9.38 13.10
C LEU A 316 13.70 -7.86 12.91
N SER A 317 14.38 -7.33 11.89
CA SER A 317 14.30 -5.90 11.59
C SER A 317 12.90 -5.47 11.12
N SER A 318 12.12 -6.34 10.44
CA SER A 318 10.71 -6.03 10.15
C SER A 318 9.91 -5.79 11.43
N MET A 319 10.10 -6.66 12.43
CA MET A 319 9.45 -6.52 13.73
C MET A 319 9.97 -5.31 14.51
N ALA A 320 11.27 -5.01 14.42
CA ALA A 320 11.86 -3.85 15.06
C ALA A 320 11.29 -2.54 14.48
N ILE A 321 11.11 -2.44 13.15
CA ILE A 321 10.47 -1.27 12.53
C ILE A 321 9.03 -1.13 13.02
N ALA A 322 8.26 -2.22 13.02
CA ALA A 322 6.89 -2.21 13.52
C ALA A 322 6.79 -1.77 14.98
N PHE A 323 7.74 -2.16 15.83
CA PHE A 323 7.79 -1.78 17.24
C PHE A 323 8.25 -0.33 17.45
N VAL A 324 9.40 0.06 16.90
CA VAL A 324 9.98 1.41 17.09
C VAL A 324 9.10 2.48 16.47
N GLY A 325 8.38 2.15 15.39
CA GLY A 325 7.48 3.07 14.70
C GLY A 325 6.41 3.72 15.59
N TYR A 326 6.05 3.11 16.72
CA TYR A 326 5.11 3.66 17.69
C TYR A 326 5.67 4.82 18.52
N PHE A 327 6.99 5.02 18.54
CA PHE A 327 7.64 5.95 19.47
C PHE A 327 8.17 7.22 18.78
N VAL A 328 7.82 7.45 17.52
CA VAL A 328 8.47 8.50 16.70
C VAL A 328 7.48 9.48 16.06
N TRP A 329 6.17 9.34 16.32
CA TRP A 329 5.14 10.09 15.60
C TRP A 329 5.29 11.61 15.67
N ALA A 330 5.80 12.12 16.80
CA ALA A 330 5.79 13.55 17.05
C ALA A 330 6.84 14.33 16.23
N HIS A 331 7.69 13.67 15.43
CA HIS A 331 8.49 14.39 14.44
C HIS A 331 7.65 15.09 13.37
N HIS A 332 6.38 14.70 13.21
CA HIS A 332 5.43 15.43 12.34
C HIS A 332 4.92 16.73 12.98
N MET A 333 5.36 17.02 14.21
CA MET A 333 4.81 18.05 15.09
C MET A 333 5.91 18.98 15.64
N PHE A 334 7.13 18.98 15.10
CA PHE A 334 8.21 19.84 15.62
C PHE A 334 7.88 21.34 15.57
N THR A 335 7.00 21.74 14.66
CA THR A 335 6.51 23.13 14.50
C THR A 335 5.18 23.41 15.21
N SER A 336 4.62 22.46 15.96
CA SER A 336 3.27 22.59 16.56
C SER A 336 3.25 23.27 17.94
N GLY A 337 4.41 23.67 18.48
CA GLY A 337 4.53 24.27 19.81
C GLY A 337 4.78 23.26 20.95
N MET A 338 5.17 22.03 20.64
CA MET A 338 5.58 21.03 21.64
C MET A 338 6.79 21.49 22.46
N SER A 339 6.86 21.04 23.73
CA SER A 339 8.01 21.32 24.60
C SER A 339 9.35 20.87 23.98
N GLU A 340 10.40 21.65 24.18
CA GLU A 340 11.75 21.38 23.65
C GLU A 340 12.26 19.99 24.05
N THR A 341 12.07 19.60 25.31
CA THR A 341 12.44 18.27 25.82
C THR A 341 11.78 17.15 25.01
N ALA A 342 10.49 17.28 24.69
CA ALA A 342 9.79 16.29 23.87
C ALA A 342 10.36 16.26 22.45
N GLN A 343 10.60 17.42 21.84
CA GLN A 343 11.18 17.49 20.49
C GLN A 343 12.53 16.76 20.41
N ILE A 344 13.42 16.99 21.39
CA ILE A 344 14.74 16.32 21.47
C ILE A 344 14.58 14.81 21.57
N VAL A 345 13.69 14.32 22.43
CA VAL A 345 13.43 12.88 22.59
C VAL A 345 12.90 12.26 21.29
N PHE A 346 11.91 12.88 20.65
CA PHE A 346 11.34 12.36 19.41
C PHE A 346 12.31 12.43 18.23
N SER A 347 13.14 13.47 18.16
CA SER A 347 14.21 13.55 17.15
C SER A 347 15.21 12.41 17.33
N PHE A 348 15.70 12.20 18.56
CA PHE A 348 16.59 11.08 18.87
C PHE A 348 15.97 9.73 18.47
N LEU A 349 14.74 9.44 18.90
CA LEU A 349 14.05 8.19 18.57
C LEU A 349 13.84 8.02 17.06
N THR A 350 13.60 9.11 16.33
CA THR A 350 13.44 9.09 14.86
C THR A 350 14.71 8.60 14.17
N PHE A 351 15.90 8.99 14.66
CA PHE A 351 17.16 8.48 14.12
C PHE A 351 17.37 6.97 14.35
N PHE A 352 16.81 6.39 15.43
CA PHE A 352 16.91 4.93 15.67
C PHE A 352 16.19 4.10 14.62
N VAL A 353 15.13 4.62 14.01
CA VAL A 353 14.39 3.92 12.93
C VAL A 353 15.28 3.63 11.72
N ALA A 354 16.31 4.45 11.50
CA ALA A 354 17.24 4.25 10.40
C ALA A 354 18.05 2.94 10.55
N ILE A 355 18.28 2.47 11.77
CA ILE A 355 19.11 1.29 12.03
C ILE A 355 18.47 -0.01 11.48
N PRO A 356 17.23 -0.41 11.86
CA PRO A 356 16.58 -1.58 11.27
C PRO A 356 16.48 -1.53 9.75
N THR A 357 16.26 -0.33 9.20
CA THR A 357 16.17 -0.11 7.76
C THR A 357 17.51 -0.32 7.07
N ALA A 358 18.59 0.23 7.62
CA ALA A 358 19.95 0.04 7.12
C ALA A 358 20.36 -1.43 7.15
N ILE A 359 20.01 -2.17 8.21
CA ILE A 359 20.25 -3.62 8.29
C ILE A 359 19.67 -4.30 7.04
N LYS A 360 18.42 -4.03 6.66
CA LYS A 360 17.81 -4.63 5.47
C LYS A 360 18.55 -4.25 4.19
N THR A 361 18.82 -2.96 4.00
CA THR A 361 19.52 -2.46 2.80
C THR A 361 20.87 -3.12 2.60
N PHE A 362 21.69 -3.19 3.66
CA PHE A 362 23.00 -3.84 3.57
C PHE A 362 22.90 -5.36 3.36
N ASN A 363 21.92 -6.03 3.96
CA ASN A 363 21.72 -7.46 3.71
C ASN A 363 21.26 -7.75 2.27
N TRP A 364 20.44 -6.90 1.66
CA TRP A 364 20.09 -7.03 0.23
C TRP A 364 21.31 -6.84 -0.67
N ILE A 365 22.12 -5.80 -0.43
CA ILE A 365 23.37 -5.58 -1.18
C ILE A 365 24.33 -6.77 -0.99
N ALA A 366 24.45 -7.28 0.24
CA ALA A 366 25.27 -8.44 0.53
C ALA A 366 24.73 -9.72 -0.13
N THR A 367 23.42 -9.84 -0.38
CA THR A 367 22.82 -10.94 -1.13
C THR A 367 23.22 -10.89 -2.61
N LEU A 368 23.27 -9.70 -3.21
CA LEU A 368 23.74 -9.50 -4.59
C LEU A 368 25.21 -9.87 -4.79
N TYR A 369 26.05 -9.59 -3.78
CA TYR A 369 27.49 -9.85 -3.86
C TYR A 369 27.76 -11.33 -4.17
N ARG A 370 28.52 -11.65 -5.22
CA ARG A 370 28.78 -13.04 -5.68
C ARG A 370 27.52 -13.87 -6.00
N GLY A 371 26.37 -13.24 -6.24
CA GLY A 371 25.20 -13.90 -6.82
C GLY A 371 25.30 -13.95 -8.36
N SER A 372 24.47 -14.78 -8.99
CA SER A 372 24.25 -14.78 -10.44
C SER A 372 23.01 -13.95 -10.75
N ILE A 373 23.23 -12.66 -11.05
CA ILE A 373 22.15 -11.67 -11.12
C ILE A 373 21.48 -11.70 -12.49
N HIS A 374 20.20 -12.08 -12.52
CA HIS A 374 19.37 -12.01 -13.72
C HIS A 374 18.50 -10.73 -13.71
N LEU A 375 18.79 -9.79 -14.61
CA LEU A 375 18.13 -8.48 -14.70
C LEU A 375 16.78 -8.54 -15.44
N SER A 376 15.86 -9.35 -14.94
CA SER A 376 14.45 -9.34 -15.36
C SER A 376 13.70 -8.12 -14.81
N VAL A 377 12.50 -7.85 -15.31
CA VAL A 377 11.68 -6.71 -14.86
C VAL A 377 11.45 -6.70 -13.33
N PRO A 378 11.09 -7.80 -12.64
CA PRO A 378 10.94 -7.80 -11.18
C PRO A 378 12.23 -7.40 -10.47
N MET A 379 13.38 -7.90 -10.94
CA MET A 379 14.69 -7.60 -10.35
C MET A 379 15.05 -6.12 -10.50
N VAL A 380 14.79 -5.54 -11.68
CA VAL A 380 15.03 -4.11 -11.93
C VAL A 380 14.15 -3.22 -11.03
N TRP A 381 12.90 -3.60 -10.79
CA TRP A 381 12.05 -2.92 -9.80
C TRP A 381 12.58 -3.04 -8.37
N ALA A 382 13.10 -4.21 -7.97
CA ALA A 382 13.71 -4.40 -6.65
C ALA A 382 14.98 -3.55 -6.45
N LEU A 383 15.82 -3.43 -7.48
CA LEU A 383 16.98 -2.53 -7.44
C LEU A 383 16.56 -1.05 -7.39
N THR A 384 15.50 -0.69 -8.12
CA THR A 384 14.92 0.65 -8.11
C THR A 384 14.36 1.02 -6.74
N PHE A 385 13.68 0.07 -6.07
CA PHE A 385 13.24 0.23 -4.69
C PHE A 385 14.41 0.62 -3.80
N ILE A 386 15.52 -0.14 -3.83
CA ILE A 386 16.69 0.13 -2.99
C ILE A 386 17.23 1.54 -3.26
N PHE A 387 17.35 1.92 -4.53
CA PHE A 387 17.87 3.23 -4.92
C PHE A 387 16.97 4.38 -4.45
N LEU A 388 15.69 4.39 -4.85
CA LEU A 388 14.76 5.47 -4.53
C LEU A 388 14.48 5.55 -3.03
N PHE A 389 14.30 4.40 -2.38
CA PHE A 389 14.05 4.35 -0.95
C PHE A 389 15.27 4.81 -0.14
N SER A 390 16.50 4.60 -0.63
CA SER A 390 17.70 5.15 0.02
C SER A 390 17.75 6.68 -0.06
N ILE A 391 17.39 7.28 -1.20
CA ILE A 391 17.25 8.75 -1.30
C ILE A 391 16.15 9.24 -0.35
N GLY A 392 15.02 8.54 -0.29
CA GLY A 392 13.94 8.82 0.66
C GLY A 392 14.41 8.75 2.11
N GLY A 393 15.16 7.71 2.48
CA GLY A 393 15.72 7.55 3.82
C GLY A 393 16.69 8.66 4.20
N LEU A 394 17.60 9.03 3.30
CA LEU A 394 18.57 10.10 3.52
C LEU A 394 17.90 11.47 3.68
N THR A 395 16.91 11.78 2.86
CA THR A 395 16.12 13.02 2.98
C THR A 395 15.30 13.05 4.28
N GLY A 396 14.82 11.90 4.74
CA GLY A 396 14.11 11.78 6.01
C GLY A 396 14.96 12.10 7.24
N LEU A 397 16.28 11.93 7.17
CA LEU A 397 17.18 12.34 8.26
C LEU A 397 17.17 13.85 8.47
N LEU A 398 16.97 14.65 7.41
CA LEU A 398 16.82 16.10 7.53
C LEU A 398 15.50 16.46 8.23
N ASN A 399 14.40 15.78 7.90
CA ASN A 399 13.13 15.95 8.61
C ASN A 399 13.16 15.44 10.06
N GLY A 400 14.00 14.44 10.35
CA GLY A 400 14.21 13.96 11.72
C GLY A 400 15.05 14.90 12.58
N ALA A 401 15.84 15.79 11.96
CA ALA A 401 16.67 16.78 12.65
C ALA A 401 15.89 18.07 12.89
N ILE A 402 15.57 18.38 14.15
CA ILE A 402 14.71 19.52 14.55
C ILE A 402 15.10 20.82 13.84
N ASN A 403 16.38 21.21 13.92
CA ASN A 403 16.86 22.47 13.35
C ASN A 403 16.74 22.53 11.83
N ALA A 404 16.89 21.39 11.15
CA ALA A 404 16.71 21.32 9.71
C ALA A 404 15.22 21.30 9.35
N ASP A 405 14.40 20.53 10.08
CA ASP A 405 12.96 20.43 9.86
C ASP A 405 12.29 21.79 9.98
N LEU A 406 12.68 22.66 10.92
CA LEU A 406 12.16 24.02 11.04
C LEU A 406 12.17 24.81 9.71
N HIS A 407 13.15 24.55 8.83
CA HIS A 407 13.26 25.22 7.53
C HIS A 407 12.53 24.50 6.40
N VAL A 408 12.41 23.18 6.46
CA VAL A 408 11.82 22.37 5.39
C VAL A 408 10.40 21.91 5.68
N HIS A 409 9.91 22.09 6.91
CA HIS A 409 8.57 21.73 7.35
C HIS A 409 7.52 22.39 6.47
N ASP A 410 6.54 21.61 6.02
CA ASP A 410 5.50 22.03 5.09
C ASP A 410 5.99 22.76 3.81
N THR A 411 7.21 22.49 3.38
CA THR A 411 7.69 22.83 2.03
C THR A 411 7.48 21.66 1.07
N ALA A 412 7.74 21.90 -0.22
CA ALA A 412 7.81 20.85 -1.23
C ALA A 412 8.88 19.78 -0.92
N TYR A 413 9.82 20.04 0.01
CA TYR A 413 10.83 19.08 0.42
C TYR A 413 10.18 17.85 1.09
N VAL A 414 9.26 18.08 2.02
CA VAL A 414 8.48 17.03 2.69
C VAL A 414 7.69 16.22 1.66
N VAL A 415 7.14 16.89 0.64
CA VAL A 415 6.41 16.22 -0.45
C VAL A 415 7.36 15.33 -1.25
N GLY A 416 8.53 15.83 -1.66
CA GLY A 416 9.55 15.04 -2.35
C GLY A 416 10.01 13.83 -1.52
N HIS A 417 10.39 14.06 -0.27
CA HIS A 417 10.82 13.03 0.68
C HIS A 417 9.78 11.91 0.80
N PHE A 418 8.53 12.27 1.09
CA PHE A 418 7.44 11.32 1.28
C PHE A 418 7.13 10.53 0.00
N HIS A 419 7.26 11.14 -1.18
CA HIS A 419 7.07 10.42 -2.44
C HIS A 419 8.24 9.48 -2.75
N TYR A 420 9.49 9.85 -2.45
CA TYR A 420 10.62 8.91 -2.56
C TYR A 420 10.45 7.68 -1.65
N THR A 421 9.91 7.85 -0.44
CA THR A 421 9.71 6.75 0.50
C THR A 421 8.44 5.93 0.21
N MET A 422 7.29 6.56 -0.05
CA MET A 422 6.01 5.85 -0.22
C MET A 422 5.73 5.44 -1.65
N PHE A 423 5.96 6.31 -2.63
CA PHE A 423 5.83 5.93 -4.04
C PHE A 423 7.08 5.17 -4.48
N GLY A 424 8.27 5.74 -4.29
CA GLY A 424 9.55 5.11 -4.62
C GLY A 424 9.88 3.85 -3.80
N GLY A 425 9.24 3.67 -2.64
CA GLY A 425 9.29 2.45 -1.83
C GLY A 425 8.04 1.59 -2.00
N GLY A 426 6.95 1.91 -1.28
CA GLY A 426 5.73 1.10 -1.22
C GLY A 426 5.15 0.73 -2.60
N MET A 427 4.91 1.72 -3.47
CA MET A 427 4.32 1.47 -4.80
C MET A 427 5.30 0.83 -5.79
N VAL A 428 6.59 1.17 -5.76
CA VAL A 428 7.60 0.44 -6.55
C VAL A 428 7.67 -1.02 -6.13
N GLY A 429 7.57 -1.32 -4.82
CA GLY A 429 7.41 -2.69 -4.33
C GLY A 429 6.14 -3.37 -4.83
N MET A 430 5.04 -2.63 -4.95
CA MET A 430 3.80 -3.12 -5.56
C MET A 430 4.00 -3.43 -7.06
N PHE A 431 4.72 -2.60 -7.81
CA PHE A 431 5.05 -2.90 -9.21
C PHE A 431 5.96 -4.11 -9.33
N CYS A 432 6.95 -4.24 -8.43
CA CYS A 432 7.77 -5.44 -8.33
C CYS A 432 6.91 -6.69 -8.10
N ALA A 433 5.97 -6.64 -7.15
CA ALA A 433 5.03 -7.72 -6.85
C ALA A 433 4.13 -8.08 -8.04
N CYS A 434 3.58 -7.07 -8.73
CA CYS A 434 2.77 -7.25 -9.93
C CYS A 434 3.53 -8.05 -10.99
N HIS A 435 4.79 -7.74 -11.24
CA HIS A 435 5.60 -8.44 -12.24
C HIS A 435 6.09 -9.82 -11.75
N TYR A 436 6.46 -9.94 -10.48
CA TYR A 436 6.95 -11.19 -9.91
C TYR A 436 5.85 -12.26 -9.84
N TRP A 437 4.68 -11.93 -9.31
CA TRP A 437 3.58 -12.89 -9.20
C TRP A 437 2.63 -12.88 -10.40
N PHE A 438 2.87 -12.08 -11.45
CA PHE A 438 2.06 -12.09 -12.68
C PHE A 438 1.84 -13.50 -13.25
N PRO A 439 2.89 -14.34 -13.43
CA PRO A 439 2.72 -15.68 -14.00
C PRO A 439 1.92 -16.60 -13.08
N LYS A 440 2.07 -16.43 -11.76
CA LYS A 440 1.33 -17.21 -10.76
C LYS A 440 -0.15 -16.83 -10.72
N ILE A 441 -0.48 -15.54 -10.84
CA ILE A 441 -1.86 -15.05 -10.80
C ILE A 441 -2.60 -15.36 -12.10
N THR A 442 -1.95 -15.17 -13.24
CA THR A 442 -2.61 -15.21 -14.55
C THR A 442 -2.37 -16.50 -15.35
N GLY A 443 -1.35 -17.29 -15.00
CA GLY A 443 -0.89 -18.42 -15.82
C GLY A 443 -0.22 -18.00 -17.14
N LYS A 444 0.10 -16.71 -17.31
CA LYS A 444 0.67 -16.15 -18.54
C LYS A 444 1.85 -15.23 -18.25
N ILE A 445 2.62 -14.90 -19.29
CA ILE A 445 3.76 -13.99 -19.20
C ILE A 445 3.50 -12.67 -19.94
N TYR A 446 4.12 -11.59 -19.46
CA TYR A 446 4.16 -10.29 -20.13
C TYR A 446 5.42 -10.17 -21.00
N ASN A 447 5.50 -9.10 -21.81
CA ASN A 447 6.71 -8.84 -22.60
C ASN A 447 7.78 -8.15 -21.73
N GLU A 448 8.89 -8.84 -21.48
CA GLU A 448 10.00 -8.33 -20.65
C GLU A 448 10.60 -7.02 -21.22
N THR A 449 10.86 -6.94 -22.52
CA THR A 449 11.44 -5.74 -23.15
C THR A 449 10.56 -4.52 -22.97
N VAL A 450 9.26 -4.65 -23.19
CA VAL A 450 8.30 -3.55 -22.97
C VAL A 450 8.23 -3.18 -21.49
N GLY A 451 8.34 -4.16 -20.58
CA GLY A 451 8.41 -3.90 -19.14
C GLY A 451 9.65 -3.08 -18.75
N LEU A 452 10.81 -3.36 -19.34
CA LEU A 452 12.04 -2.58 -19.13
C LEU A 452 11.93 -1.17 -19.71
N VAL A 453 11.29 -0.99 -20.86
CA VAL A 453 11.01 0.35 -21.42
C VAL A 453 10.09 1.13 -20.48
N ALA A 454 9.00 0.52 -20.01
CA ALA A 454 8.08 1.14 -19.07
C ALA A 454 8.78 1.58 -17.79
N TRP A 455 9.65 0.71 -17.25
CA TRP A 455 10.50 1.02 -16.11
C TRP A 455 11.42 2.21 -16.37
N ALA A 456 12.09 2.28 -17.52
CA ALA A 456 13.02 3.38 -17.82
C ALA A 456 12.30 4.75 -17.83
N PHE A 457 11.14 4.83 -18.47
CA PHE A 457 10.30 6.02 -18.43
C PHE A 457 9.87 6.36 -17.00
N PHE A 458 9.40 5.37 -16.23
CA PHE A 458 9.06 5.59 -14.83
C PHE A 458 10.24 6.13 -14.02
N PHE A 459 11.40 5.49 -14.09
CA PHE A 459 12.58 5.83 -13.31
C PHE A 459 13.07 7.26 -13.60
N ILE A 460 13.16 7.62 -14.88
CA ILE A 460 13.58 8.96 -15.30
C ILE A 460 12.54 10.00 -14.88
N GLY A 461 11.26 9.75 -15.16
CA GLY A 461 10.18 10.66 -14.82
C GLY A 461 10.04 10.88 -13.31
N PHE A 462 10.13 9.81 -12.52
CA PHE A 462 10.05 9.83 -11.06
C PHE A 462 11.14 10.72 -10.44
N ASN A 463 12.40 10.48 -10.81
CA ASN A 463 13.52 11.27 -10.26
C ASN A 463 13.45 12.73 -10.72
N THR A 464 13.04 12.98 -11.97
CA THR A 464 12.86 14.35 -12.49
C THR A 464 11.75 15.08 -11.72
N LEU A 465 10.62 14.40 -11.49
CA LEU A 465 9.47 14.93 -10.75
C LEU A 465 9.81 15.22 -9.30
N TYR A 466 10.16 14.21 -8.52
CA TYR A 466 10.30 14.37 -7.07
C TYR A 466 11.66 14.91 -6.67
N GLY A 467 12.70 14.72 -7.48
CA GLY A 467 14.00 15.36 -7.29
C GLY A 467 13.91 16.88 -7.38
N SER A 468 13.16 17.41 -8.35
CA SER A 468 12.91 18.86 -8.43
C SER A 468 12.09 19.38 -7.25
N MET A 469 11.17 18.59 -6.70
CA MET A 469 10.45 18.97 -5.47
C MET A 469 11.35 19.09 -4.24
N LEU A 470 12.32 18.18 -4.09
CA LEU A 470 13.32 18.28 -3.02
C LEU A 470 14.09 19.60 -3.15
N VAL A 471 14.53 19.96 -4.36
CA VAL A 471 15.28 21.20 -4.59
C VAL A 471 14.43 22.44 -4.33
N MET A 472 13.23 22.55 -4.93
CA MET A 472 12.39 23.74 -4.72
C MET A 472 11.90 23.87 -3.28
N GLY A 473 11.74 22.76 -2.57
CA GLY A 473 11.46 22.74 -1.14
C GLY A 473 12.59 23.33 -0.30
N LEU A 474 13.85 22.98 -0.59
CA LEU A 474 15.03 23.61 0.04
C LEU A 474 15.14 25.10 -0.27
N LEU A 475 14.65 25.53 -1.43
CA LEU A 475 14.56 26.94 -1.81
C LEU A 475 13.35 27.66 -1.19
N GLY A 476 12.55 26.97 -0.36
CA GLY A 476 11.46 27.56 0.42
C GLY A 476 10.09 27.55 -0.25
N MET A 477 9.86 26.75 -1.31
CA MET A 477 8.53 26.61 -1.91
C MET A 477 7.57 25.86 -0.97
N PRO A 478 6.50 26.49 -0.45
CA PRO A 478 5.55 25.82 0.44
C PRO A 478 4.72 24.76 -0.31
N ARG A 479 4.21 23.76 0.41
CA ARG A 479 3.25 22.78 -0.15
C ARG A 479 1.81 23.27 0.00
N ARG A 480 0.88 22.65 -0.74
CA ARG A 480 -0.57 22.97 -0.75
C ARG A 480 -0.90 24.36 -1.29
N TYR A 481 -0.01 24.92 -2.10
CA TYR A 481 -0.24 26.21 -2.77
C TYR A 481 -0.76 25.97 -4.18
N HIS A 482 -1.85 26.65 -4.52
CA HIS A 482 -2.46 26.66 -5.86
C HIS A 482 -1.66 27.53 -6.85
N ASP A 483 -0.93 28.52 -6.36
CA ASP A 483 -0.08 29.41 -7.15
C ASP A 483 1.26 29.67 -6.44
N TYR A 484 2.26 30.18 -7.17
CA TYR A 484 3.63 30.32 -6.71
C TYR A 484 4.36 31.52 -7.29
N LEU A 485 5.45 31.92 -6.64
CA LEU A 485 6.26 33.05 -7.07
C LEU A 485 7.13 32.70 -8.31
N PRO A 486 7.37 33.65 -9.23
CA PRO A 486 8.06 33.38 -10.50
C PRO A 486 9.43 32.70 -10.42
N GLN A 487 10.16 32.82 -9.31
CA GLN A 487 11.44 32.12 -9.13
C GLN A 487 11.32 30.59 -9.09
N PHE A 488 10.12 30.05 -8.83
CA PHE A 488 9.88 28.60 -8.78
C PHE A 488 9.39 28.00 -10.10
N THR A 489 9.13 28.82 -11.12
CA THR A 489 8.57 28.37 -12.42
C THR A 489 9.39 27.26 -13.06
N VAL A 490 10.71 27.40 -13.12
CA VAL A 490 11.58 26.39 -13.75
C VAL A 490 11.45 25.04 -13.03
N TRP A 491 11.39 25.05 -11.69
CA TRP A 491 11.28 23.82 -10.91
C TRP A 491 9.92 23.15 -11.07
N HIS A 492 8.84 23.94 -11.11
CA HIS A 492 7.52 23.41 -11.41
C HIS A 492 7.42 22.83 -12.83
N GLN A 493 8.00 23.49 -13.84
CA GLN A 493 8.04 22.98 -15.21
C GLN A 493 8.81 21.65 -15.31
N ILE A 494 10.00 21.57 -14.69
CA ILE A 494 10.79 20.33 -14.62
C ILE A 494 9.98 19.23 -13.92
N SER A 495 9.37 19.55 -12.77
CA SER A 495 8.50 18.64 -12.03
C SER A 495 7.39 18.10 -12.93
N THR A 496 6.64 18.97 -13.61
CA THR A 496 5.51 18.58 -14.46
C THR A 496 5.93 17.77 -15.68
N ILE A 497 7.06 18.09 -16.32
CA ILE A 497 7.63 17.27 -17.39
C ILE A 497 7.98 15.86 -16.85
N GLY A 498 8.61 15.79 -15.67
CA GLY A 498 8.87 14.53 -14.98
C GLY A 498 7.59 13.72 -14.73
N ALA A 499 6.50 14.38 -14.31
CA ALA A 499 5.21 13.73 -14.11
C ALA A 499 4.65 13.12 -15.41
N ILE A 500 4.71 13.84 -16.53
CA ILE A 500 4.25 13.34 -17.83
C ILE A 500 5.06 12.10 -18.23
N ILE A 501 6.39 12.16 -18.15
CA ILE A 501 7.28 11.04 -18.48
C ILE A 501 6.98 9.83 -17.58
N MET A 502 6.81 10.05 -16.28
CA MET A 502 6.50 9.00 -15.31
C MET A 502 5.15 8.33 -15.63
N VAL A 503 4.10 9.13 -15.89
CA VAL A 503 2.76 8.65 -16.24
C VAL A 503 2.79 7.86 -17.55
N THR A 504 3.57 8.31 -18.55
CA THR A 504 3.79 7.53 -19.78
C THR A 504 4.38 6.15 -19.47
N GLY A 505 5.40 6.07 -18.60
CA GLY A 505 5.96 4.79 -18.16
C GLY A 505 4.94 3.88 -17.48
N LEU A 506 4.10 4.43 -16.60
CA LEU A 506 3.02 3.69 -15.94
C LEU A 506 1.99 3.16 -16.95
N ILE A 507 1.58 3.98 -17.93
CA ILE A 507 0.64 3.54 -18.98
C ILE A 507 1.24 2.37 -19.77
N ILE A 508 2.49 2.48 -20.21
CA ILE A 508 3.18 1.40 -20.93
C ILE A 508 3.21 0.12 -20.09
N MET A 509 3.51 0.23 -18.79
CA MET A 509 3.54 -0.90 -17.85
C MET A 509 2.18 -1.60 -17.76
N PHE A 510 1.10 -0.87 -17.48
CA PHE A 510 -0.24 -1.47 -17.35
C PHE A 510 -0.76 -2.04 -18.66
N VAL A 511 -0.50 -1.37 -19.79
CA VAL A 511 -0.85 -1.91 -21.12
C VAL A 511 -0.09 -3.22 -21.39
N ASN A 512 1.18 -3.30 -21.01
CA ASN A 512 1.98 -4.52 -21.17
C ASN A 512 1.43 -5.68 -20.33
N LEU A 513 1.12 -5.43 -19.05
CA LEU A 513 0.53 -6.43 -18.16
C LEU A 513 -0.85 -6.88 -18.68
N LEU A 514 -1.70 -5.94 -19.13
CA LEU A 514 -3.00 -6.26 -19.70
C LEU A 514 -2.87 -7.10 -20.98
N LYS A 515 -1.96 -6.73 -21.88
CA LYS A 515 -1.68 -7.50 -23.10
C LYS A 515 -1.14 -8.89 -22.77
N GLY A 516 -0.25 -9.02 -21.78
CA GLY A 516 0.22 -10.31 -21.28
C GLY A 516 -0.92 -11.18 -20.74
N TRP A 517 -1.88 -10.58 -20.04
CA TRP A 517 -3.00 -11.33 -19.48
C TRP A 517 -3.98 -11.80 -20.56
N ILE A 518 -4.24 -10.97 -21.58
CA ILE A 518 -5.15 -11.31 -22.68
C ILE A 518 -4.50 -12.30 -23.65
N SER A 519 -3.29 -11.99 -24.14
CA SER A 519 -2.67 -12.68 -25.27
C SER A 519 -1.24 -13.18 -25.01
N GLY A 520 -0.76 -13.13 -23.76
CA GLY A 520 0.57 -13.65 -23.40
C GLY A 520 0.66 -15.17 -23.52
N GLU A 521 1.88 -15.66 -23.70
CA GLU A 521 2.18 -17.08 -23.73
C GLU A 521 1.93 -17.72 -22.36
N LYS A 522 1.70 -19.04 -22.35
CA LYS A 522 1.47 -19.79 -21.11
C LYS A 522 2.73 -19.80 -20.25
N ALA A 523 2.60 -19.44 -18.97
CA ALA A 523 3.68 -19.52 -18.01
C ALA A 523 4.00 -20.98 -17.63
N LYS A 524 5.27 -21.23 -17.27
CA LYS A 524 5.63 -22.45 -16.55
C LYS A 524 5.06 -22.39 -15.12
N GLU A 525 4.81 -23.56 -14.52
CA GLU A 525 4.30 -23.65 -13.14
C GLU A 525 5.23 -22.93 -12.14
N ASN A 526 6.53 -23.20 -12.24
CA ASN A 526 7.61 -22.45 -11.60
C ASN A 526 8.33 -21.58 -12.65
N HIS A 527 7.79 -20.40 -12.94
CA HIS A 527 8.33 -19.56 -14.01
C HIS A 527 9.73 -19.00 -13.72
N TRP A 528 10.02 -18.73 -12.45
CA TRP A 528 11.27 -18.09 -12.04
C TRP A 528 12.30 -19.07 -11.45
N ASP A 529 12.01 -20.36 -11.44
CA ASP A 529 12.82 -21.38 -10.74
C ASP A 529 13.07 -20.99 -9.26
N ALA A 530 12.03 -20.48 -8.59
CA ALA A 530 12.07 -20.11 -7.18
C ALA A 530 11.90 -21.34 -6.28
N LYS A 531 12.32 -21.23 -5.01
CA LYS A 531 12.32 -22.35 -4.04
C LYS A 531 11.13 -22.34 -3.07
N SER A 532 10.41 -21.23 -2.97
CA SER A 532 9.26 -21.11 -2.07
C SER A 532 8.04 -21.94 -2.55
N LEU A 533 7.14 -22.26 -1.63
CA LEU A 533 6.06 -23.25 -1.83
C LEU A 533 5.07 -22.84 -2.94
N GLU A 534 4.77 -21.55 -3.07
CA GLU A 534 3.88 -21.01 -4.08
C GLU A 534 4.38 -21.27 -5.51
N TRP A 535 5.68 -21.49 -5.69
CA TRP A 535 6.28 -21.80 -6.99
C TRP A 535 6.55 -23.28 -7.19
N THR A 536 6.96 -23.99 -6.13
CA THR A 536 7.40 -25.39 -6.21
C THR A 536 6.26 -26.40 -6.09
N HIS A 537 5.18 -26.06 -5.39
CA HIS A 537 4.10 -27.01 -5.06
C HIS A 537 2.71 -26.56 -5.55
N CYS A 538 2.58 -25.37 -6.13
CA CYS A 538 1.31 -24.86 -6.68
C CYS A 538 1.37 -24.72 -8.21
N THR A 539 0.21 -24.92 -8.84
CA THR A 539 0.03 -24.59 -10.26
C THR A 539 -0.02 -23.07 -10.52
N SER A 540 -0.02 -22.66 -11.78
CA SER A 540 -0.08 -21.29 -12.31
C SER A 540 -1.16 -21.20 -13.39
N PRO A 541 -2.39 -20.75 -13.06
CA PRO A 541 -2.84 -20.30 -11.74
C PRO A 541 -3.07 -21.45 -10.74
N PRO A 542 -3.02 -21.19 -9.42
CA PRO A 542 -3.30 -22.21 -8.40
C PRO A 542 -4.74 -22.73 -8.48
N ILE A 543 -4.91 -24.03 -8.18
CA ILE A 543 -6.22 -24.65 -7.99
C ILE A 543 -6.93 -24.13 -6.73
N LEU A 544 -8.22 -24.45 -6.56
CA LEU A 544 -9.03 -23.94 -5.43
C LEU A 544 -8.39 -24.23 -4.06
N LEU A 545 -7.90 -25.46 -3.85
CA LEU A 545 -7.27 -25.91 -2.61
C LEU A 545 -5.77 -25.60 -2.50
N ASN A 546 -5.23 -24.83 -3.44
CA ASN A 546 -3.82 -24.45 -3.59
C ASN A 546 -2.85 -25.59 -3.94
N PHE A 547 -2.97 -26.73 -3.27
CA PHE A 547 -2.09 -27.89 -3.40
C PHE A 547 -2.90 -29.18 -3.57
N ASP A 548 -2.43 -30.09 -4.42
CA ASP A 548 -3.02 -31.43 -4.53
C ASP A 548 -2.80 -32.28 -3.27
N LYS A 549 -1.68 -32.02 -2.57
CA LYS A 549 -1.30 -32.65 -1.30
C LYS A 549 -0.67 -31.61 -0.38
N GLU A 550 -0.89 -31.75 0.92
CA GLU A 550 -0.25 -30.88 1.90
C GLU A 550 1.28 -30.94 1.77
N PRO A 551 1.97 -29.80 1.56
CA PRO A 551 3.42 -29.78 1.44
C PRO A 551 4.08 -30.03 2.79
N GLU A 552 5.24 -30.68 2.78
CA GLU A 552 6.12 -30.81 3.95
C GLU A 552 7.42 -30.05 3.69
N VAL A 553 7.77 -29.15 4.61
CA VAL A 553 8.94 -28.27 4.45
C VAL A 553 10.16 -28.93 5.09
N THR A 554 11.20 -29.15 4.28
CA THR A 554 12.45 -29.80 4.68
C THR A 554 13.67 -28.88 4.66
N GLY A 555 13.56 -27.68 4.08
CA GLY A 555 14.65 -26.70 3.94
C GLY A 555 14.15 -25.26 4.07
N GLY A 556 15.07 -24.31 3.91
CA GLY A 556 14.80 -22.88 3.91
C GLY A 556 14.15 -22.38 2.60
N PRO A 557 13.41 -21.26 2.63
CA PRO A 557 12.68 -20.75 1.47
C PRO A 557 13.59 -20.19 0.35
N TYR A 558 14.89 -20.06 0.61
CA TYR A 558 15.89 -19.53 -0.33
C TYR A 558 17.14 -20.41 -0.39
N ASP A 559 17.03 -21.71 -0.13
CA ASP A 559 18.18 -22.61 -0.19
C ASP A 559 18.51 -22.92 -1.66
N PHE A 560 19.31 -22.04 -2.27
CA PHE A 560 19.87 -22.19 -3.62
C PHE A 560 21.25 -22.88 -3.60
N GLU A 561 21.81 -23.19 -2.43
CA GLU A 561 23.10 -23.88 -2.31
C GLU A 561 23.05 -25.29 -2.95
N GLY A 562 23.93 -25.54 -3.92
CA GLY A 562 24.10 -26.83 -4.60
C GLY A 562 23.68 -26.86 -6.07
N GLU A 563 22.97 -25.85 -6.56
CA GLU A 563 22.57 -25.74 -7.98
C GLU A 563 23.31 -24.56 -8.63
N TRP A 564 24.59 -24.75 -8.91
CA TRP A 564 25.31 -23.90 -9.85
C TRP A 564 25.01 -24.41 -11.26
N LEU A 565 24.25 -23.65 -12.04
CA LEU A 565 24.14 -23.83 -13.49
C LEU A 565 25.40 -23.33 -14.18
#